data_AF-A0ABD1WLP8-F1
#
_entry.id   AF-A0ABD1WLP8-F1
#
_cell.length_a   1.000
_cell.length_b   1.000
_cell.length_c   1.000
_cell.angle_alpha   90.00
_cell.angle_beta   90.00
_cell.angle_gamma   90.00
#
_symmetry.space_group_name_H-M   'P 1'
#
loop_
_entity.id
_entity.type
_entity.pdbx_description
1 polymer ?
#
loop_
_entity_poly.entity_id
_entity_poly.type
_entity_poly.pdbx_seq_one_letter_code
_entity_poly.pdbx_strand_id
1 'polypeptide(L)'
;MGLLLILAYVLLSAEENTNLNLWWFHLVDNFGRFNNYAWGKRSYEYTIGIFNQIKGETVKKYERNERYPYNFHGFPLAIMIWAFEAIPGLGKQFAHRLEGDRIPRMLGWDFQQTKVDGESVSTFLDTKIQIMQLRVKRTLVPS
;
A
#
# COMPACT_ATOMS: atom_id res chain seq x y z
N MET A 1 23.14 -2.33 -11.75
CA MET A 1 22.67 -3.26 -10.71
C MET A 1 21.72 -2.63 -9.69
N GLY A 2 22.08 -1.54 -8.99
CA GLY A 2 21.19 -0.94 -7.97
C GLY A 2 19.78 -0.55 -8.47
N LEU A 3 19.68 0.04 -9.67
CA LEU A 3 18.39 0.44 -10.27
C LEU A 3 17.49 -0.77 -10.58
N LEU A 4 18.08 -1.91 -10.97
CA LEU A 4 17.35 -3.14 -11.25
C LEU A 4 16.75 -3.74 -9.97
N LEU A 5 17.46 -3.65 -8.84
CA LEU A 5 16.94 -4.09 -7.53
C LEU A 5 15.77 -3.20 -7.09
N ILE A 6 15.89 -1.88 -7.26
CA ILE A 6 14.78 -0.95 -6.99
C ILE A 6 13.58 -1.29 -7.87
N LEU A 7 13.80 -1.50 -9.16
CA LEU A 7 12.76 -1.91 -10.09
C LEU A 7 12.07 -3.21 -9.66
N ALA A 8 12.85 -4.25 -9.38
CA ALA A 8 12.34 -5.56 -9.02
C ALA A 8 11.52 -5.52 -7.71
N TYR A 9 12.12 -4.99 -6.65
CA TYR A 9 11.53 -5.11 -5.32
C TYR A 9 10.58 -3.98 -4.95
N VAL A 10 10.78 -2.77 -5.48
CA VAL A 10 9.91 -1.62 -5.18
C VAL A 10 8.82 -1.48 -6.22
N LEU A 11 9.15 -1.49 -7.51
CA LEU A 11 8.18 -1.20 -8.57
C LEU A 11 7.37 -2.43 -9.01
N LEU A 12 8.01 -3.60 -9.07
CA LEU A 12 7.39 -4.83 -9.58
C LEU A 12 6.91 -5.77 -8.47
N SER A 13 7.23 -5.50 -7.21
CA SER A 13 6.89 -6.37 -6.08
C SER A 13 7.37 -7.82 -6.29
N ALA A 14 8.55 -7.99 -6.88
CA ALA A 14 9.12 -9.31 -7.15
C ALA A 14 9.42 -10.05 -5.82
N GLU A 15 8.93 -11.29 -5.71
CA GLU A 15 9.31 -12.23 -4.65
C GLU A 15 10.71 -12.81 -4.90
N GLU A 16 11.32 -13.40 -3.87
CA GLU A 16 12.70 -13.93 -3.89
C GLU A 16 12.98 -14.94 -5.02
N ASN A 17 11.94 -15.59 -5.58
CA ASN A 17 12.05 -16.55 -6.69
C ASN A 17 11.47 -16.04 -8.02
N THR A 18 11.25 -14.73 -8.16
CA THR A 18 10.70 -14.18 -9.41
C THR A 18 11.81 -14.00 -10.44
N ASN A 19 11.80 -14.82 -11.50
CA ASN A 19 12.70 -14.64 -12.63
C ASN A 19 12.35 -13.33 -13.35
N LEU A 20 13.19 -12.31 -13.19
CA LEU A 20 13.07 -11.06 -13.94
C LEU A 20 13.39 -11.31 -15.40
N ASN A 21 12.43 -11.00 -16.27
CA ASN A 21 12.63 -11.06 -17.72
C ASN A 21 13.84 -10.19 -18.14
N LEU A 22 14.67 -10.70 -19.04
CA LEU A 22 15.84 -10.03 -19.61
C LEU A 22 15.51 -8.62 -20.15
N TRP A 23 14.27 -8.42 -20.60
CA TRP A 23 13.76 -7.13 -21.04
C TRP A 23 13.91 -6.02 -20.00
N TRP A 24 13.79 -6.32 -18.70
CA TRP A 24 13.98 -5.33 -17.63
C TRP A 24 15.44 -4.84 -17.54
N PHE A 25 16.40 -5.70 -17.85
CA PHE A 25 17.82 -5.32 -17.90
C PHE A 25 18.05 -4.32 -19.02
N HIS A 26 17.55 -4.61 -20.22
CA HIS A 26 17.65 -3.70 -21.36
C HIS A 26 16.92 -2.37 -21.15
N LEU A 27 15.83 -2.36 -20.38
CA LEU A 27 15.12 -1.13 -20.04
C LEU A 27 15.92 -0.28 -19.05
N VAL A 28 16.49 -0.89 -18.01
CA VAL A 28 17.31 -0.22 -16.98
C VAL A 28 18.59 0.37 -17.59
N ASP A 29 19.17 -0.27 -18.60
CA ASP A 29 20.36 0.23 -19.30
C ASP A 29 20.07 1.47 -20.17
N ASN A 30 18.81 1.68 -20.57
CA ASN A 30 18.39 2.86 -21.32
C ASN A 30 17.61 3.83 -20.43
N PHE A 31 18.32 4.73 -19.76
CA PHE A 31 17.73 5.73 -18.85
C PHE A 31 16.67 6.61 -19.50
N GLY A 32 16.81 6.99 -20.77
CA GLY A 32 15.81 7.80 -21.47
C GLY A 32 14.48 7.06 -21.61
N ARG A 33 14.53 5.77 -21.96
CA ARG A 33 13.33 4.92 -22.03
C ARG A 33 12.80 4.57 -20.64
N PHE A 34 13.69 4.33 -19.68
CA PHE A 34 13.33 4.06 -18.28
C PHE A 34 12.56 5.24 -17.67
N ASN A 35 13.06 6.47 -17.79
CA ASN A 35 12.43 7.65 -17.18
C ASN A 35 11.07 8.01 -17.81
N ASN A 36 10.88 7.68 -19.08
CA ASN A 36 9.61 7.88 -19.79
C ASN A 36 8.65 6.68 -19.70
N TYR A 37 9.06 5.61 -18.99
CA TYR A 37 8.21 4.45 -18.82
C TYR A 37 7.07 4.76 -17.85
N ALA A 38 5.87 4.22 -18.10
CA ALA A 38 4.67 4.49 -17.31
C ALA A 38 4.66 3.73 -15.97
N TRP A 39 5.66 3.98 -15.13
CA TRP A 39 5.91 3.25 -13.88
C TRP A 39 4.70 3.22 -12.95
N GLY A 40 3.99 4.34 -12.78
CA GLY A 40 2.82 4.40 -11.90
C GLY A 40 1.68 3.50 -12.37
N LYS A 41 1.41 3.43 -13.68
CA LYS A 41 0.40 2.52 -14.22
C LYS A 41 0.85 1.07 -14.06
N ARG A 42 2.11 0.77 -14.36
CA ARG A 42 2.64 -0.59 -14.31
C ARG A 42 2.69 -1.13 -12.89
N SER A 43 3.17 -0.34 -11.93
CA SER A 43 3.21 -0.74 -10.51
C SER A 43 1.79 -0.96 -9.95
N TYR A 44 0.82 -0.14 -10.35
CA TYR A 44 -0.58 -0.31 -10.00
C TYR A 44 -1.16 -1.63 -10.54
N GLU A 45 -0.93 -1.93 -11.83
CA GLU A 45 -1.36 -3.19 -12.44
C GLU A 45 -0.80 -4.42 -11.72
N TYR A 46 0.50 -4.42 -11.39
CA TYR A 46 1.13 -5.50 -10.63
C TYR A 46 0.52 -5.64 -9.23
N THR A 47 0.35 -4.51 -8.53
CA THR A 47 -0.25 -4.47 -7.19
C THR A 47 -1.67 -5.07 -7.21
N ILE A 48 -2.53 -4.65 -8.14
CA ILE A 48 -3.89 -5.18 -8.28
C ILE A 48 -3.89 -6.66 -8.70
N GLY A 49 -2.93 -7.07 -9.53
CA GLY A 49 -2.73 -8.47 -9.91
C GLY A 49 -2.51 -9.36 -8.68
N ILE A 50 -1.64 -8.92 -7.75
CA ILE A 50 -1.38 -9.61 -6.48
C ILE A 50 -2.68 -9.72 -5.67
N PHE A 51 -3.38 -8.60 -5.45
CA PHE A 51 -4.66 -8.60 -4.73
C PHE A 51 -5.72 -9.53 -5.34
N ASN A 52 -5.76 -9.64 -6.67
CA ASN A 52 -6.75 -10.46 -7.37
C ASN A 52 -6.39 -11.95 -7.38
N GLN A 53 -5.11 -12.33 -7.54
CA GLN A 53 -4.67 -13.73 -7.42
C GLN A 53 -4.98 -14.32 -6.04
N ILE A 54 -4.92 -13.48 -5.02
CA ILE A 54 -5.13 -13.83 -3.61
C ILE A 54 -6.62 -14.10 -3.28
N LYS A 55 -7.59 -13.70 -4.13
CA LYS A 55 -9.02 -13.96 -3.84
C LYS A 55 -9.42 -15.44 -3.86
N GLY A 56 -8.67 -16.32 -4.52
CA GLY A 56 -9.02 -17.75 -4.66
C GLY A 56 -8.50 -18.68 -3.56
N GLU A 57 -7.24 -18.52 -3.15
CA GLU A 57 -6.57 -19.44 -2.21
C GLU A 57 -6.62 -18.98 -0.74
N THR A 58 -6.77 -17.68 -0.50
CA THR A 58 -6.58 -17.06 0.82
C THR A 58 -7.79 -17.21 1.74
N VAL A 59 -9.00 -17.38 1.19
CA VAL A 59 -10.21 -17.72 1.96
C VAL A 59 -10.01 -19.05 2.71
N LYS A 60 -9.36 -20.03 2.08
CA LYS A 60 -9.14 -21.38 2.67
C LYS A 60 -8.01 -21.44 3.70
N LYS A 61 -7.05 -20.49 3.67
CA LYS A 61 -5.95 -20.40 4.65
C LYS A 61 -6.34 -19.59 5.88
N TYR A 62 -7.23 -18.60 5.73
CA TYR A 62 -7.81 -17.83 6.84
C TYR A 62 -8.53 -18.72 7.85
N GLU A 63 -9.31 -19.70 7.38
CA GLU A 63 -10.02 -20.67 8.24
C GLU A 63 -9.08 -21.56 9.07
N ARG A 64 -7.78 -21.61 8.73
CA ARG A 64 -6.79 -22.49 9.35
C ARG A 64 -5.91 -21.82 10.42
N ASN A 65 -6.16 -20.57 10.80
CA ASN A 65 -5.38 -19.80 11.78
C ASN A 65 -3.88 -19.67 11.46
N GLU A 66 -3.46 -19.92 10.22
CA GLU A 66 -2.09 -19.66 9.79
C GLU A 66 -1.93 -18.14 9.63
N ARG A 67 -0.82 -17.59 10.17
CA ARG A 67 -0.43 -16.18 10.00
C ARG A 67 -0.65 -15.80 8.54
N TYR A 68 -1.34 -14.69 8.31
CA TYR A 68 -1.63 -14.26 6.95
C TYR A 68 -0.36 -14.28 6.08
N PRO A 69 -0.36 -14.97 4.93
CA PRO A 69 0.76 -14.95 4.00
C PRO A 69 0.81 -13.64 3.21
N TYR A 70 0.42 -12.52 3.84
CA TYR A 70 0.44 -11.19 3.22
C TYR A 70 1.87 -10.67 3.21
N ASN A 71 2.65 -11.15 2.25
CA ASN A 71 3.90 -10.50 1.90
C ASN A 71 3.60 -9.41 0.86
N PHE A 72 3.21 -8.22 1.35
CA PHE A 72 3.18 -7.03 0.51
C PHE A 72 4.61 -6.62 0.17
N HIS A 73 5.15 -7.20 -0.88
CA HIS A 73 6.36 -6.68 -1.51
C HIS A 73 5.98 -5.46 -2.37
N GLY A 74 6.93 -4.58 -2.74
CA GLY A 74 6.64 -3.47 -3.67
C GLY A 74 6.28 -2.11 -3.06
N PHE A 75 5.09 -1.59 -3.40
CA PHE A 75 4.62 -0.23 -3.11
C PHE A 75 3.74 -0.05 -1.83
N PRO A 76 3.70 -0.96 -0.83
CA PRO A 76 2.77 -0.81 0.28
C PRO A 76 3.02 0.46 1.11
N LEU A 77 4.27 0.93 1.17
CA LEU A 77 4.59 2.20 1.81
C LEU A 77 3.87 3.38 1.15
N ALA A 78 3.83 3.43 -0.19
CA ALA A 78 3.15 4.48 -0.91
C ALA A 78 1.62 4.38 -0.81
N ILE A 79 1.06 3.16 -0.78
CA ILE A 79 -0.37 2.94 -0.54
C ILE A 79 -0.74 3.39 0.88
N MET A 80 0.10 3.05 1.87
CA MET A 80 -0.07 3.46 3.25
C MET A 80 -0.02 4.99 3.40
N ILE A 81 0.97 5.64 2.78
CA ILE A 81 1.09 7.10 2.77
C ILE A 81 -0.12 7.75 2.08
N TRP A 82 -0.55 7.21 0.92
CA TRP A 82 -1.76 7.69 0.25
C TRP A 82 -2.99 7.57 1.16
N ALA A 83 -3.15 6.44 1.85
CA ALA A 83 -4.27 6.24 2.78
C ALA A 83 -4.23 7.21 3.96
N PHE A 84 -3.04 7.51 4.49
CA PHE A 84 -2.86 8.50 5.56
C PHE A 84 -3.16 9.93 5.10
N GLU A 85 -2.84 10.27 3.85
CA GLU A 85 -3.18 11.56 3.25
C GLU A 85 -4.69 11.67 2.92
N ALA A 86 -5.28 10.62 2.35
CA ALA A 86 -6.69 10.59 1.96
C ALA A 86 -7.64 10.49 3.16
N ILE A 87 -7.19 9.86 4.25
CA ILE A 87 -7.96 9.67 5.49
C ILE A 87 -7.15 10.28 6.65
N PRO A 88 -7.29 11.59 6.91
CA PRO A 88 -6.49 12.28 7.93
C PRO A 88 -6.60 11.68 9.33
N GLY A 89 -7.75 11.07 9.67
CA GLY A 89 -7.94 10.38 10.94
C GLY A 89 -7.11 9.09 11.06
N LEU A 90 -6.89 8.39 9.94
CA LEU A 90 -6.04 7.20 9.87
C LEU A 90 -4.58 7.62 10.03
N GLY A 91 -4.15 8.63 9.27
CA GLY A 91 -2.80 9.19 9.37
C GLY A 91 -2.48 9.61 10.80
N LYS A 92 -3.33 10.43 11.44
CA LYS A 92 -3.11 10.91 12.83
C LYS A 92 -2.99 9.80 13.89
N GLN A 93 -3.62 8.64 13.66
CA GLN A 93 -3.60 7.55 14.62
C GLN A 93 -2.38 6.66 14.46
N PHE A 94 -1.93 6.46 13.22
CA PHE A 94 -0.92 5.44 12.89
C PHE A 94 0.42 6.03 12.42
N ALA A 95 0.51 7.35 12.21
CA ALA A 95 1.75 8.02 11.86
C ALA A 95 1.75 9.50 12.30
N HIS A 96 2.93 10.09 12.35
CA HIS A 96 3.10 11.52 12.56
C HIS A 96 3.61 12.18 11.28
N ARG A 97 2.96 13.25 10.83
CA ARG A 97 3.43 14.04 9.71
C ARG A 97 4.42 15.07 10.23
N LEU A 98 5.67 14.96 9.79
CA LEU A 98 6.73 15.91 10.13
C LEU A 98 6.41 17.29 9.53
N GLU A 99 6.78 18.34 10.24
CA GLU A 99 6.66 19.71 9.74
C GLU A 99 7.64 19.98 8.58
N GLY A 100 7.16 20.75 7.60
CA GLY A 100 7.90 21.14 6.40
C GLY A 100 7.59 20.29 5.16
N ASP A 101 7.79 20.88 3.98
CA ASP A 101 7.65 20.17 2.71
C ASP A 101 8.91 19.36 2.42
N ARG A 102 8.81 18.04 2.66
CA ARG A 102 9.87 17.09 2.31
C ARG A 102 9.59 16.48 0.95
N ILE A 103 10.61 16.42 0.11
CA ILE A 103 10.56 15.79 -1.20
C ILE A 103 11.61 14.67 -1.23
N PRO A 104 11.22 13.40 -1.45
CA PRO A 104 9.85 12.94 -1.75
C PRO A 104 8.93 12.97 -0.51
N ARG A 105 7.61 13.17 -0.72
CA ARG A 105 6.60 13.32 0.35
C ARG A 105 6.61 12.20 1.40
N MET A 106 7.02 10.99 1.02
CA MET A 106 7.13 9.85 1.93
C MET A 106 8.09 10.09 3.10
N LEU A 107 9.09 10.98 2.93
CA LEU A 107 10.02 11.34 4.00
C LEU A 107 9.40 12.29 5.03
N GLY A 108 8.22 12.83 4.74
CA GLY A 108 7.44 13.65 5.67
C GLY A 108 6.63 12.85 6.67
N TRP A 109 6.72 11.52 6.66
CA TRP A 109 5.96 10.65 7.55
C TRP A 109 6.89 9.88 8.49
N ASP A 110 6.59 9.96 9.79
CA ASP A 110 7.25 9.23 10.86
C ASP A 110 6.31 8.16 11.44
N PHE A 111 6.82 6.94 11.57
CA PHE A 111 6.08 5.75 11.99
C PHE A 111 6.54 5.21 13.35
N GLN A 112 7.45 5.92 14.06
CA GLN A 112 8.19 5.38 15.20
C GLN A 112 7.37 5.01 16.45
N GLN A 113 6.07 5.28 16.51
CA GLN A 113 5.28 5.10 17.75
C GLN A 113 4.12 4.11 17.65
N THR A 114 3.77 3.58 16.48
CA THR A 114 2.57 2.76 16.35
C THR A 114 2.89 1.47 15.64
N LYS A 115 2.83 0.35 16.39
CA LYS A 115 2.77 -0.98 15.76
C LYS A 115 1.42 -1.05 15.05
N VAL A 116 1.41 -0.79 13.75
CA VAL A 116 0.21 -0.88 12.92
C VAL A 116 -0.08 -2.36 12.72
N ASP A 117 -1.00 -2.92 13.51
CA ASP A 117 -1.56 -4.23 13.26
C ASP A 117 -2.90 -4.12 12.51
N GLY A 118 -3.26 -5.19 11.80
CA GLY A 118 -4.47 -5.21 10.98
C GLY A 118 -5.74 -5.03 11.81
N GLU A 119 -5.74 -5.49 13.06
CA GLU A 119 -6.88 -5.43 13.98
C GLU A 119 -7.15 -4.01 14.48
N SER A 120 -6.11 -3.22 14.77
CA SER A 120 -6.27 -1.81 15.13
C SER A 120 -6.78 -0.99 13.96
N VAL A 121 -6.33 -1.30 12.74
CA VAL A 121 -6.78 -0.63 11.51
C VAL A 121 -8.25 -0.97 11.21
N SER A 122 -8.64 -2.25 11.29
CA SER A 122 -10.03 -2.66 11.06
C SER A 122 -10.95 -2.02 12.09
N THR A 123 -10.58 -2.06 13.38
CA THR A 123 -11.36 -1.44 14.46
C THR A 123 -11.54 0.06 14.24
N PHE A 124 -10.50 0.78 13.79
CA PHE A 124 -10.62 2.20 13.47
C PHE A 124 -11.61 2.45 12.34
N LEU A 125 -11.48 1.71 11.24
CA LEU A 125 -12.33 1.86 10.07
C LEU A 125 -13.79 1.53 10.41
N ASP A 126 -14.04 0.43 11.11
CA ASP A 126 -15.36 0.00 11.55
C ASP A 126 -16.01 1.05 12.46
N THR A 127 -15.25 1.56 13.44
CA THR A 127 -15.72 2.61 14.34
C THR A 127 -16.12 3.87 13.57
N LYS A 128 -15.30 4.31 12.60
CA LYS A 128 -15.58 5.51 11.80
C LYS A 128 -16.73 5.31 10.82
N ILE A 129 -16.83 4.14 10.19
CA ILE A 129 -17.96 3.76 9.33
C ILE A 129 -19.25 3.78 10.16
N GLN A 130 -19.25 3.17 11.34
CA GLN A 130 -20.43 3.12 12.20
C GLN A 130 -20.85 4.52 12.68
N ILE A 131 -19.91 5.40 13.02
CA ILE A 131 -20.19 6.81 13.35
C ILE A 131 -20.78 7.55 12.15
N MET A 132 -20.28 7.34 10.93
CA MET A 132 -20.87 7.94 9.72
C MET A 132 -22.29 7.44 9.49
N GLN A 133 -22.53 6.13 9.59
CA GLN A 133 -23.87 5.54 9.45
C GLN A 133 -24.85 6.09 10.50
N LEU A 134 -24.40 6.28 11.74
CA LEU A 134 -25.20 6.88 12.81
C LEU A 134 -25.52 8.36 12.56
N ARG A 135 -24.56 9.15 12.04
CA ARG A 135 -24.80 10.55 11.66
C ARG A 135 -25.79 10.68 10.51
N VAL A 136 -25.65 9.85 9.48
CA VAL A 136 -26.57 9.80 8.33
C VAL A 136 -27.99 9.43 8.79
N LYS A 137 -28.14 8.45 9.70
CA LYS A 137 -29.45 8.10 10.26
C LYS A 137 -30.07 9.22 11.09
N ARG A 138 -29.28 9.97 11.88
CA ARG A 138 -29.79 11.13 12.63
C ARG A 138 -30.24 12.28 11.73
N THR A 139 -29.58 12.52 10.61
CA THR A 139 -29.97 13.56 9.65
C THR A 139 -31.22 13.23 8.85
N LEU A 140 -31.63 11.95 8.82
CA LEU A 140 -32.83 11.48 8.11
C LEU A 140 -34.08 11.38 9.00
N VAL A 141 -33.96 11.65 10.30
CA VAL A 141 -35.11 11.76 11.21
C VAL A 141 -35.47 13.25 11.32
N PRO A 142 -36.64 13.68 10.82
CA PRO A 142 -37.07 15.07 10.99
C PRO A 142 -37.37 15.35 12.46
N SER A 143 -37.02 16.57 12.89
CA SER A 143 -37.34 17.12 14.22
C SER A 143 -38.83 17.36 14.40
#